data_AF-A0A7J4LNG3-F1
#
_entry.id   AF-A0A7J4LNG3-F1
#
_cell.length_a   1.000
_cell.length_b   1.000
_cell.length_c   1.000
_cell.angle_alpha   90.00
_cell.angle_beta   90.00
_cell.angle_gamma   90.00
#
_symmetry.space_group_name_H-M   'P 1'
#
loop_
_entity.id
_entity.type
_entity.pdbx_description
1 polymer ?
#
loop_
_entity_poly.entity_id
_entity_poly.type
_entity_poly.pdbx_seq_one_letter_code
_entity_poly.pdbx_strand_id
1 'polypeptide(L)' 'MLIPRIHTLIIADDIPMRGDMMELSMEVDGKSIPANRFVNDIICNMIAGAVESLRGVDKDWNTVSIRIRK' A
#
# COMPACT_ATOMS: atom_id res chain seq x y z
N MET A 1 9.21 12.91 -28.80
CA MET A 1 9.90 12.14 -27.74
C MET A 1 9.24 12.50 -26.41
N LEU A 2 8.31 11.68 -25.93
CA LEU A 2 7.59 11.94 -24.68
C LEU A 2 8.20 11.05 -23.59
N ILE A 3 8.78 11.68 -22.57
CA ILE A 3 9.27 11.02 -21.36
C ILE A 3 8.03 10.73 -20.51
N PRO A 4 7.67 9.48 -20.18
CA PRO A 4 6.52 9.22 -19.33
C PRO A 4 6.86 9.67 -17.90
N ARG A 5 6.10 10.64 -17.39
CA ARG A 5 6.16 11.05 -15.98
C ARG A 5 5.52 9.97 -15.12
N ILE A 6 6.29 9.50 -14.16
CA ILE A 6 5.98 8.40 -13.24
C ILE A 6 5.38 8.99 -11.97
N HIS A 7 4.17 8.56 -11.61
CA HIS A 7 3.62 8.72 -10.26
C HIS A 7 2.99 7.37 -9.90
N THR A 8 3.45 6.76 -8.80
CA THR A 8 2.70 5.86 -7.93
C THR A 8 3.66 5.40 -6.84
N LEU A 9 3.29 5.76 -5.62
CA LEU A 9 3.95 5.43 -4.37
C LEU A 9 2.79 5.12 -3.40
N ILE A 10 2.60 3.85 -3.03
CA ILE A 10 1.81 3.52 -1.84
C ILE A 10 2.72 3.91 -0.67
N ILE A 11 2.45 5.07 -0.08
CA ILE A 11 3.01 5.46 1.21
C ILE A 11 1.97 5.08 2.25
N ALA A 12 2.30 4.14 3.12
CA ALA A 12 1.76 4.20 4.48
C ALA A 12 2.71 5.13 5.24
N ASP A 13 2.42 6.43 5.17
CA ASP A 13 3.11 7.40 6.01
C ASP A 13 2.59 7.23 7.43
N ASP A 14 3.49 7.46 8.38
CA ASP A 14 3.26 7.40 9.81
C ASP A 14 2.08 8.31 10.23
N ILE A 15 0.88 7.73 10.37
CA ILE A 15 -0.28 8.38 10.99
C ILE A 15 -0.63 7.59 12.26
N PRO A 16 0.02 7.88 13.40
CA PRO A 16 -0.49 7.40 14.66
C PRO A 16 -1.68 8.29 15.06
N MET A 17 -2.85 7.70 15.29
CA MET A 17 -3.61 7.80 16.56
C MET A 17 -4.97 7.07 16.44
N ARG A 18 -5.11 6.02 17.27
CA ARG A 18 -6.28 5.13 17.53
C ARG A 18 -6.42 3.87 16.65
N GLY A 19 -5.70 2.83 17.06
CA GLY A 19 -6.11 1.43 17.03
C GLY A 19 -5.77 0.68 15.74
N ASP A 20 -4.73 -0.16 15.78
CA ASP A 20 -4.42 -1.38 15.01
C ASP A 20 -4.98 -1.53 13.57
N MET A 21 -5.19 -0.44 12.82
CA MET A 21 -5.77 -0.47 11.49
C MET A 21 -4.73 -0.02 10.47
N MET A 22 -4.35 -0.94 9.59
CA MET A 22 -3.50 -0.65 8.43
C MET A 22 -4.23 0.32 7.49
N GLU A 23 -3.58 1.39 7.07
CA GLU A 23 -4.16 2.40 6.18
C GLU A 23 -3.68 2.22 4.73
N LEU A 24 -4.63 2.22 3.80
CA LEU A 24 -4.37 2.10 2.36
C LEU A 24 -4.44 3.47 1.66
N SER A 25 -3.31 3.91 1.15
CA SER A 25 -3.26 4.96 0.13
C SER A 25 -3.14 4.34 -1.26
N MET A 26 -4.11 4.59 -2.14
CA MET A 26 -4.15 4.05 -3.51
C MET A 26 -4.12 5.15 -4.57
N GLU A 27 -3.32 4.93 -5.61
CA GLU A 27 -3.31 5.74 -6.83
C GLU A 27 -3.66 4.87 -8.03
N VAL A 28 -4.59 5.33 -8.87
CA VAL A 28 -4.96 4.68 -10.14
C VAL A 28 -4.88 5.73 -11.24
N ASP A 29 -4.04 5.48 -12.26
CA ASP A 29 -3.80 6.39 -13.38
C ASP A 29 -3.43 7.83 -12.96
N GLY A 30 -2.57 7.97 -11.95
CA GLY A 30 -2.15 9.27 -11.43
C GLY A 30 -3.18 9.95 -10.52
N LYS A 31 -4.29 9.30 -10.20
CA LYS A 31 -5.35 9.85 -9.34
C LYS A 31 -5.39 9.13 -8.00
N SER A 32 -5.37 9.89 -6.91
CA SER A 32 -5.61 9.35 -5.56
C SER A 32 -7.07 8.88 -5.46
N ILE A 33 -7.25 7.61 -5.10
CA ILE A 33 -8.55 6.96 -4.95
C ILE A 33 -8.77 6.67 -3.46
N PRO A 34 -9.75 7.31 -2.80
CA PRO A 34 -10.06 6.99 -1.42
C PRO A 34 -10.67 5.60 -1.32
N ALA A 35 -10.08 4.74 -0.50
CA ALA A 35 -10.65 3.45 -0.16
C ALA A 35 -11.69 3.62 0.95
N ASN A 36 -12.80 2.89 0.86
CA ASN A 36 -13.69 2.72 2.01
C ASN A 36 -13.13 1.65 2.95
N ARG A 37 -13.69 1.55 4.17
CA ARG A 37 -13.25 0.58 5.18
C ARG A 37 -13.20 -0.87 4.67
N PHE A 38 -14.22 -1.30 3.93
CA PHE A 38 -14.27 -2.67 3.40
C PHE A 38 -13.13 -2.94 2.41
N VAL A 39 -12.84 -2.00 1.50
CA VAL A 39 -11.75 -2.12 0.52
C VAL A 39 -10.39 -2.07 1.22
N ASN A 40 -10.22 -1.18 2.20
CA ASN A 40 -9.03 -1.08 3.02
C ASN A 40 -8.71 -2.41 3.71
N ASP A 41 -9.69 -2.98 4.42
CA ASP A 41 -9.52 -4.22 5.17
C ASP A 41 -9.13 -5.39 4.27
N ILE A 42 -9.75 -5.53 3.09
CA ILE A 42 -9.43 -6.63 2.16
C ILE A 42 -8.01 -6.50 1.61
N ILE A 43 -7.64 -5.32 1.12
CA ILE A 43 -6.37 -5.12 0.42
C ILE A 43 -5.21 -5.17 1.42
N CYS A 44 -5.33 -4.51 2.57
CA CYS A 44 -4.27 -4.52 3.59
C CYS A 44 -3.98 -5.93 4.09
N ASN A 45 -5.02 -6.71 4.43
CA ASN A 45 -4.83 -8.10 4.90
C ASN A 45 -4.24 -9.01 3.80
N MET A 46 -4.67 -8.83 2.54
CA MET A 46 -4.11 -9.59 1.42
C MET A 46 -2.63 -9.27 1.21
N ILE A 47 -2.27 -7.98 1.22
CA ILE A 47 -0.88 -7.53 1.06
C ILE A 47 -0.03 -8.00 2.24
N ALA A 48 -0.50 -7.84 3.48
CA ALA A 48 0.21 -8.28 4.68
C ALA A 48 0.51 -9.79 4.61
N GLY A 49 -0.49 -10.62 4.31
CA GLY A 49 -0.29 -12.06 4.15
C GLY A 49 0.70 -12.42 3.04
N ALA A 50 0.68 -11.68 1.92
CA ALA A 50 1.66 -11.88 0.86
C ALA A 50 3.09 -11.50 1.31
N VAL A 51 3.25 -10.35 1.97
CA VAL A 51 4.54 -9.84 2.46
C VAL A 51 5.14 -10.77 3.52
N GLU A 52 4.35 -11.21 4.49
CA GLU A 52 4.78 -12.12 5.56
C GLU A 52 5.17 -13.51 5.04
N SER A 53 4.68 -13.90 3.86
CA SER A 53 5.08 -15.15 3.21
C SER A 53 6.45 -15.07 2.51
N LEU A 54 6.99 -13.86 2.30
CA LEU A 54 8.27 -13.67 1.63
C LEU A 54 9.43 -14.02 2.56
N ARG A 55 10.41 -14.75 2.03
CA ARG A 55 11.66 -15.01 2.76
C ARG A 55 12.49 -13.73 2.86
N GLY A 56 12.97 -13.44 4.06
CA GLY A 56 13.87 -12.30 4.32
C GLY A 56 13.16 -10.99 4.69
N VAL A 57 11.83 -11.03 4.87
CA VAL A 57 11.06 -9.93 5.47
C VAL A 57 10.84 -10.23 6.96
N ASP A 58 11.13 -9.25 7.82
CA ASP A 58 10.85 -9.35 9.26
C ASP A 58 9.33 -9.28 9.49
N LYS A 59 8.83 -9.88 10.57
CA LYS A 59 7.41 -9.81 10.95
C LYS A 59 7.01 -8.41 11.42
N ASP A 60 7.97 -7.63 11.93
CA ASP A 60 7.73 -6.29 12.47
C ASP A 60 7.97 -5.18 11.43
N TRP A 61 7.46 -5.37 10.21
CA TRP A 61 7.57 -4.37 9.14
C TRP A 61 6.56 -3.22 9.35
N ASN A 62 6.98 -1.99 9.06
CA ASN A 62 6.14 -0.79 9.25
C ASN A 62 5.46 -0.32 7.96
N THR A 63 6.13 -0.46 6.82
CA THR A 63 5.65 0.03 5.52
C THR A 63 6.02 -0.96 4.42
N VAL A 64 5.12 -1.14 3.46
CA VAL A 64 5.39 -1.86 2.22
C VAL A 64 5.00 -1.00 1.02
N SER A 65 5.87 -0.97 0.00
CA SER A 65 5.57 -0.31 -1.27
C SER A 65 5.56 -1.33 -2.39
N ILE A 66 4.41 -1.47 -3.07
CA ILE A 66 4.22 -2.42 -4.16
C ILE A 66 4.05 -1.64 -5.46
N ARG A 67 4.80 -2.03 -6.50
CA ARG A 67 4.70 -1.45 -7.84
C ARG A 67 4.46 -2.56 -8.85
N ILE A 68 3.29 -2.54 -9.47
CA ILE A 68 2.90 -3.48 -10.54
C ILE A 68 2.93 -2.72 -11.87
N ARG A 69 3.48 -3.34 -12.92
CA ARG A 69 3.45 -2.83 -14.29
C ARG A 69 2.72 -3.84 -15.16
N LYS A 70 1.84 -3.36 -16.04
CA LYS A 70 1.19 -4.17 -17.07
C LYS A 70 1.79 -3.83 -18.42
#